data_AF-A0A2V0NLK0-F1
#
_entry.id   AF-A0A2V0NLK0-F1
#
_cell.length_a   1.000
_cell.length_b   1.000
_cell.length_c   1.000
_cell.angle_alpha   90.00
_cell.angle_beta   90.00
_cell.angle_gamma   90.00
#
_symmetry.space_group_name_H-M   'P 1'
#
loop_
_entity.id
_entity.type
_entity.pdbx_description
1 polymer ?
#
loop_
_entity_poly.entity_id
_entity_poly.type
_entity_poly.pdbx_seq_one_letter_code
_entity_poly.pdbx_strand_id
1 'polypeptide(L)'
;MATTQDRFPFSKAPVKRIKAVQFSVWDPDEIKKYSVCRVDSAEIYEKGKPKAGGLSDPRMGTMDKFGGICTTDGANMYDCPGYFGHIELAKPMFHSGFIKTVVRVLRCVSYHDSKLLLDKSDPKYALGLKRTKPEARLRYFMGICGSKKFDDRSGAPQPKYRLDSMKILMEFPVPKDPHAADAMPESERKQELSAERAYEILRRISDDDCKAMGFDVRYVRPDWMIITNLPVPPPPVRPSVMMDSSARCEDDLTHKLIEIVRANNHLKRQLAAGTAQHLLNDFVAMLQYHITTYMDNTLPGQPPAQQKSGRPIKSISQRLKGKQGRIRGNLMGKRVDFSARTVITGDPNIGIDELGVPWSIALNLTFPETVTPFNRDKLQELVNNGPHPPPGLTGAKSIIRADGRRINLAYVRSDADRQLELGDRVERHLSSGDLVLFNRQPSLHKMSMMGHRGGWDFLNMDKSDSEDEGEASSEGFQPSDEAEEEDDESSDYSSDEDLESEGSDDDEDASEEGEEDEGLSWEELEEEARRDDRQRDLEEGNEEDERPRKRGGGGGGGPAAKRRR
;
A
#
# COMPACT_ATOMS: atom_id res chain seq x y z
N MET A 1 10.68 26.09 11.35
CA MET A 1 10.54 25.19 10.19
C MET A 1 11.86 24.45 10.03
N ALA A 2 12.04 23.34 10.74
CA ALA A 2 13.29 22.58 10.71
C ALA A 2 13.35 21.76 9.42
N THR A 3 14.43 21.97 8.67
CA THR A 3 14.74 21.37 7.39
C THR A 3 15.09 19.90 7.57
N THR A 4 14.17 19.01 7.19
CA THR A 4 14.41 17.60 6.85
C THR A 4 15.27 17.46 5.57
N GLN A 5 16.27 18.33 5.38
CA GLN A 5 17.02 18.47 4.12
C GLN A 5 18.21 17.52 3.95
N ASP A 6 18.61 16.73 4.95
CA ASP A 6 19.93 16.09 4.88
C ASP A 6 19.96 14.73 4.18
N ARG A 7 18.82 14.20 3.73
CA ARG A 7 18.78 12.88 3.08
C ARG A 7 18.79 12.91 1.55
N PHE A 8 18.35 14.00 0.94
CA PHE A 8 18.15 14.04 -0.52
C PHE A 8 19.14 14.99 -1.19
N PRO A 9 19.67 14.61 -2.36
CA PRO A 9 20.50 15.51 -3.15
C PRO A 9 19.72 16.79 -3.50
N PHE A 10 20.45 17.90 -3.66
CA PHE A 10 19.85 19.18 -3.99
C PHE A 10 18.99 19.07 -5.26
N SER A 11 17.72 19.45 -5.14
CA SER A 11 16.77 19.53 -6.26
C SER A 11 16.34 20.97 -6.48
N LYS A 12 16.25 21.37 -7.76
CA LYS A 12 15.71 22.69 -8.15
C LYS A 12 14.22 22.82 -7.88
N ALA A 13 13.51 21.72 -7.70
CA ALA A 13 12.07 21.73 -7.49
C ALA A 13 11.72 22.27 -6.08
N PRO A 14 10.71 23.15 -5.95
CA PRO A 14 10.30 23.66 -4.65
C PRO A 14 9.62 22.56 -3.83
N VAL A 15 9.99 22.46 -2.55
CA VAL A 15 9.36 21.53 -1.60
C VAL A 15 7.89 21.95 -1.38
N LYS A 16 6.96 21.04 -1.62
CA LYS A 16 5.51 21.23 -1.41
C LYS A 16 4.93 20.10 -0.57
N ARG A 17 3.91 20.41 0.23
CA ARG A 17 3.11 19.41 0.96
C ARG A 17 1.92 18.97 0.10
N ILE A 18 1.60 17.67 0.13
CA ILE A 18 0.45 17.10 -0.56
C ILE A 18 -0.83 17.64 0.10
N LYS A 19 -1.72 18.28 -0.68
CA LYS A 19 -2.99 18.84 -0.19
C LYS A 19 -4.18 17.90 -0.39
N ALA A 20 -4.18 17.18 -1.50
CA ALA A 20 -5.24 16.26 -1.89
C ALA A 20 -4.64 15.12 -2.71
N VAL A 21 -5.31 13.97 -2.71
CA VAL A 21 -4.97 12.79 -3.50
C VAL A 21 -6.17 12.46 -4.38
N GLN A 22 -5.98 12.48 -5.69
CA GLN A 22 -7.01 12.11 -6.66
C GLN A 22 -6.80 10.66 -7.07
N PHE A 23 -7.84 9.83 -6.93
CA PHE A 23 -7.84 8.47 -7.44
C PHE A 23 -8.40 8.45 -8.87
N SER A 24 -7.79 7.64 -9.72
CA SER A 24 -8.16 7.47 -11.12
C SER A 24 -7.89 6.03 -11.57
N VAL A 25 -8.54 5.62 -12.66
CA VAL A 25 -8.16 4.44 -13.42
C VAL A 25 -7.22 4.91 -14.54
N TRP A 26 -6.13 4.21 -14.77
CA TRP A 26 -5.14 4.62 -15.76
C TRP A 26 -5.66 4.40 -17.19
N ASP A 27 -5.63 5.47 -17.99
CA ASP A 27 -5.89 5.40 -19.42
C ASP A 27 -4.79 4.59 -20.11
N PRO A 28 -5.12 3.55 -20.90
CA PRO A 28 -4.14 2.80 -21.69
C PRO A 28 -3.15 3.65 -22.49
N ASP A 29 -3.57 4.79 -23.04
CA ASP A 29 -2.69 5.67 -23.80
C ASP A 29 -1.75 6.47 -22.89
N GLU A 30 -2.22 6.82 -21.69
CA GLU A 30 -1.38 7.44 -20.65
C GLU A 30 -0.33 6.48 -20.13
N ILE A 31 -0.66 5.19 -19.98
CA ILE A 31 0.30 4.13 -19.61
C ILE A 31 1.46 4.09 -20.61
N LYS A 32 1.17 4.15 -21.92
CA LYS A 32 2.21 4.16 -22.96
C LYS A 32 3.07 5.42 -22.89
N LYS A 33 2.47 6.59 -22.67
CA LYS A 33 3.19 7.86 -22.57
C LYS A 33 4.07 7.96 -21.33
N TYR A 34 3.59 7.43 -20.21
CA TYR A 34 4.32 7.41 -18.94
C TYR A 34 5.46 6.38 -18.95
N SER A 35 5.30 5.31 -19.72
CA SER A 35 6.25 4.21 -19.72
C SER A 35 7.57 4.55 -20.42
N VAL A 36 8.68 4.17 -19.78
CA VAL A 36 10.05 4.38 -20.31
C VAL A 36 10.51 3.26 -21.26
N CYS A 37 9.88 2.08 -21.19
CA CYS A 37 10.24 0.94 -22.03
C CYS A 37 9.04 0.02 -22.29
N ARG A 38 9.02 -0.56 -23.50
CA ARG A 38 8.14 -1.68 -23.81
C ARG A 38 8.86 -2.98 -23.47
N VAL A 39 8.19 -3.85 -22.70
CA VAL A 39 8.72 -5.15 -22.31
C VAL A 39 8.22 -6.21 -23.28
N ASP A 40 9.12 -6.69 -24.14
CA ASP A 40 8.84 -7.72 -25.15
C ASP A 40 9.50 -9.06 -24.80
N SER A 41 10.62 -9.04 -24.06
CA SER A 41 11.38 -10.24 -23.73
C SER A 41 11.07 -10.78 -22.34
N ALA A 42 10.88 -12.09 -22.25
CA ALA A 42 10.71 -12.80 -20.98
C ALA A 42 12.04 -13.09 -20.27
N GLU A 43 13.17 -12.87 -20.95
CA GLU A 43 14.51 -13.03 -20.39
C GLU A 43 14.92 -11.76 -19.64
N ILE A 44 15.46 -11.95 -18.43
CA ILE A 44 15.82 -10.84 -17.54
C ILE A 44 17.24 -10.35 -17.82
N TYR A 45 18.18 -11.29 -17.99
CA TYR A 45 19.59 -11.01 -18.18
C TYR A 45 20.11 -11.69 -19.44
N GLU A 46 21.00 -11.01 -20.14
CA GLU A 46 21.76 -11.53 -21.26
C GLU A 46 23.26 -11.35 -20.93
N LYS A 47 24.01 -12.46 -20.89
CA LYS A 47 25.45 -12.46 -20.54
C LYS A 47 25.77 -11.72 -19.22
N GLY A 48 24.93 -11.92 -18.20
CA GLY A 48 25.09 -11.31 -16.87
C GLY A 48 24.72 -9.84 -16.78
N LYS A 49 24.34 -9.19 -17.89
CA LYS A 49 23.82 -7.81 -17.89
C LYS A 49 22.30 -7.80 -18.06
N PRO A 50 21.60 -6.85 -17.45
CA PRO A 50 20.16 -6.69 -17.66
C PRO A 50 19.86 -6.48 -19.16
N LYS A 51 18.89 -7.24 -19.68
CA LYS A 51 18.52 -7.20 -21.09
C LYS A 51 17.64 -5.99 -21.39
N ALA A 52 17.96 -5.25 -22.45
CA ALA A 52 17.11 -4.18 -22.95
C ALA A 52 15.79 -4.75 -23.50
N GLY A 53 14.66 -4.13 -23.14
CA GLY A 53 13.32 -4.64 -23.47
C GLY A 53 12.91 -5.90 -22.69
N GLY A 54 13.70 -6.28 -21.68
CA GLY A 54 13.37 -7.31 -20.70
C GLY A 54 12.75 -6.72 -19.43
N LEU A 55 12.42 -7.59 -18.47
CA LEU A 55 11.80 -7.18 -17.21
C LEU A 55 12.73 -6.42 -16.26
N SER A 56 14.05 -6.49 -16.42
CA SER A 56 14.99 -5.70 -15.60
C SER A 56 15.73 -4.68 -16.45
N ASP A 57 15.05 -4.08 -17.43
CA ASP A 57 15.61 -3.04 -18.30
C ASP A 57 16.22 -1.90 -17.46
N PRO A 58 17.48 -1.49 -17.70
CA PRO A 58 18.16 -0.43 -16.94
C PRO A 58 17.39 0.91 -16.89
N ARG A 59 16.52 1.17 -17.88
CA ARG A 59 15.68 2.37 -17.91
C ARG A 59 14.63 2.39 -16.82
N MET A 60 14.19 1.22 -16.35
CA MET A 60 13.20 1.10 -15.28
C MET A 60 13.78 1.37 -13.88
N GLY A 61 15.11 1.48 -13.77
CA GLY A 61 15.82 1.62 -12.51
C GLY A 61 16.87 0.54 -12.32
N THR A 62 17.68 0.71 -11.28
CA THR A 62 18.78 -0.20 -10.94
C THR A 62 18.62 -0.67 -9.49
N MET A 63 18.84 -1.98 -9.26
CA MET A 63 18.92 -2.59 -7.94
C MET A 63 20.33 -3.10 -7.63
N ASP A 64 21.30 -2.80 -8.50
CA ASP A 64 22.68 -3.23 -8.29
C ASP A 64 23.36 -2.29 -7.29
N LYS A 65 23.81 -2.85 -6.17
CA LYS A 65 24.54 -2.12 -5.13
C LYS A 65 25.95 -1.72 -5.60
N PHE A 66 26.52 -2.44 -6.56
CA PHE A 66 27.90 -2.26 -7.01
C PHE A 66 28.00 -1.34 -8.22
N GLY A 67 27.53 -0.09 -8.08
CA GLY A 67 27.69 0.95 -9.10
C GLY A 67 26.71 0.87 -10.26
N GLY A 68 25.55 0.23 -10.08
CA GLY A 68 24.47 0.32 -11.05
C GLY A 68 23.89 1.73 -11.08
N ILE A 69 23.90 2.34 -12.27
CA ILE A 69 23.34 3.68 -12.53
C ILE A 69 22.12 3.50 -13.42
N CYS A 70 20.99 4.12 -13.08
CA CYS A 70 19.82 4.07 -13.93
C CYS A 70 20.04 4.95 -15.17
N THR A 71 19.67 4.43 -16.34
CA THR A 71 19.86 5.15 -17.62
C THR A 71 18.89 6.30 -17.83
N THR A 72 17.81 6.40 -17.05
CA THR A 72 16.77 7.43 -17.19
C THR A 72 17.10 8.68 -16.37
N ASP A 73 17.53 8.53 -15.12
CA ASP A 73 17.80 9.64 -14.20
C ASP A 73 19.28 9.81 -13.82
N GLY A 74 20.14 8.84 -14.16
CA GLY A 74 21.55 8.84 -13.75
C GLY A 74 21.75 8.65 -12.25
N ALA A 75 20.71 8.24 -11.51
CA ALA A 75 20.76 8.08 -10.07
C ALA A 75 21.17 6.65 -9.66
N ASN A 76 21.67 6.55 -8.42
CA ASN A 76 22.00 5.29 -7.77
C ASN A 76 20.73 4.61 -7.23
N MET A 77 20.86 3.35 -6.78
CA MET A 77 19.76 2.55 -6.20
C MET A 77 18.98 3.26 -5.07
N TYR A 78 19.64 4.08 -4.24
CA TYR A 78 19.00 4.74 -3.11
C TYR A 78 18.14 5.94 -3.50
N ASP A 79 18.53 6.64 -4.56
CA ASP A 79 17.90 7.90 -4.99
C ASP A 79 16.93 7.69 -6.16
N CYS A 80 17.12 6.64 -6.95
CA CYS A 80 16.25 6.30 -8.08
C CYS A 80 14.87 5.84 -7.58
N PRO A 81 13.77 6.52 -7.94
CA PRO A 81 12.42 6.10 -7.57
C PRO A 81 11.94 4.86 -8.35
N GLY A 82 12.58 4.58 -9.49
CA GLY A 82 12.15 3.57 -10.46
C GLY A 82 11.08 4.07 -11.43
N TYR A 83 11.14 3.59 -12.66
CA TYR A 83 10.28 4.02 -13.77
C TYR A 83 9.47 2.86 -14.36
N PHE A 84 8.20 3.11 -14.65
CA PHE A 84 7.29 2.06 -15.12
C PHE A 84 7.59 1.63 -16.56
N GLY A 85 7.52 0.33 -16.80
CA GLY A 85 7.46 -0.27 -18.13
C GLY A 85 5.99 -0.50 -18.54
N HIS A 86 5.77 -0.98 -19.75
CA HIS A 86 4.46 -1.50 -20.16
C HIS A 86 4.58 -2.74 -21.04
N ILE A 87 3.56 -3.59 -20.98
CA ILE A 87 3.37 -4.74 -21.86
C ILE A 87 2.13 -4.47 -22.70
N GLU A 88 2.30 -4.47 -24.03
CA GLU A 88 1.18 -4.42 -24.98
C GLU A 88 0.57 -5.82 -25.10
N LEU A 89 -0.65 -6.01 -24.60
CA LEU A 89 -1.35 -7.28 -24.68
C LEU A 89 -1.81 -7.55 -26.12
N ALA A 90 -1.83 -8.83 -26.52
CA ALA A 90 -2.30 -9.25 -27.84
C ALA A 90 -3.80 -9.03 -28.03
N LYS A 91 -4.56 -9.16 -26.95
CA LYS A 91 -5.99 -8.93 -26.86
C LYS A 91 -6.33 -8.23 -25.55
N PRO A 92 -7.42 -7.44 -25.49
CA PRO A 92 -7.91 -6.86 -24.23
C PRO A 92 -8.27 -7.96 -23.22
N MET A 93 -8.03 -7.71 -21.93
CA MET A 93 -8.25 -8.67 -20.83
C MET A 93 -9.05 -8.01 -19.70
N PHE A 94 -9.85 -8.79 -18.97
CA PHE A 94 -10.62 -8.28 -17.84
C PHE A 94 -9.71 -8.04 -16.63
N HIS A 95 -9.92 -6.93 -15.94
CA HIS A 95 -9.29 -6.68 -14.64
C HIS A 95 -10.12 -7.32 -13.52
N SER A 96 -9.50 -8.17 -12.70
CA SER A 96 -10.18 -8.92 -11.64
C SER A 96 -10.96 -8.06 -10.66
N GLY A 97 -10.39 -6.91 -10.26
CA GLY A 97 -11.06 -5.97 -9.36
C GLY A 97 -12.19 -5.15 -9.98
N PHE A 98 -12.25 -5.03 -11.31
CA PHE A 98 -13.24 -4.17 -11.99
C PHE A 98 -14.33 -4.97 -12.73
N ILE A 99 -14.20 -6.29 -12.82
CA ILE A 99 -15.13 -7.13 -13.59
C ILE A 99 -16.59 -6.96 -13.13
N LYS A 100 -16.83 -6.84 -11.82
CA LYS A 100 -18.16 -6.57 -11.25
C LYS A 100 -18.73 -5.22 -11.73
N THR A 101 -17.89 -4.18 -11.73
CA THR A 101 -18.28 -2.84 -12.20
C THR A 101 -18.53 -2.83 -13.70
N VAL A 102 -17.69 -3.52 -14.50
CA VAL A 102 -17.89 -3.67 -15.95
C VAL A 102 -19.25 -4.33 -16.24
N VAL A 103 -19.61 -5.40 -15.52
CA VAL A 103 -20.94 -6.02 -15.68
C VAL A 103 -22.07 -5.05 -15.32
N ARG A 104 -21.92 -4.25 -14.25
CA ARG A 104 -22.92 -3.23 -13.89
C ARG A 104 -23.11 -2.19 -14.99
N VAL A 105 -22.02 -1.74 -15.62
CA VAL A 105 -22.08 -0.79 -16.74
C VAL A 105 -22.68 -1.43 -17.99
N LEU A 106 -22.29 -2.66 -18.33
CA LEU A 106 -22.85 -3.40 -19.46
C LEU A 106 -24.37 -3.62 -19.33
N ARG A 107 -24.89 -3.81 -18.11
CA ARG A 107 -26.34 -3.87 -17.84
C ARG A 107 -27.08 -2.55 -18.04
N CYS A 108 -26.39 -1.41 -18.00
CA CYS A 108 -26.99 -0.09 -18.20
C CYS A 108 -27.05 0.32 -19.67
N VAL A 109 -26.22 -0.29 -20.51
CA VAL A 109 -25.92 0.17 -21.87
C VAL A 109 -26.37 -0.86 -22.89
N SER A 110 -26.86 -0.41 -24.04
CA SER A 110 -27.28 -1.28 -25.14
C SER A 110 -26.09 -2.02 -25.75
N TYR A 111 -26.19 -3.35 -25.89
CA TYR A 111 -25.14 -4.22 -26.46
C TYR A 111 -24.73 -3.85 -27.90
N HIS A 112 -25.65 -3.30 -28.69
CA HIS A 112 -25.40 -2.93 -30.09
C HIS A 112 -25.01 -1.45 -30.25
N ASP A 113 -25.77 -0.56 -29.61
CA ASP A 113 -25.65 0.88 -29.85
C ASP A 113 -24.76 1.61 -28.84
N SER A 114 -24.37 0.94 -27.75
CA SER A 114 -23.51 1.50 -26.69
C SER A 114 -24.07 2.78 -26.02
N LYS A 115 -25.37 3.04 -26.19
CA LYS A 115 -26.10 4.13 -25.52
C LYS A 115 -26.81 3.61 -24.27
N LEU A 116 -27.03 4.50 -23.30
CA LEU A 116 -27.79 4.17 -22.09
C LEU A 116 -29.21 3.68 -22.43
N LEU A 117 -29.66 2.54 -21.88
CA LEU A 117 -30.98 1.94 -22.16
C LEU A 117 -32.16 2.80 -21.68
N LEU A 118 -31.91 3.75 -20.79
CA LEU A 118 -32.90 4.74 -20.39
C LEU A 118 -32.81 5.96 -21.29
N ASP A 119 -33.94 6.38 -21.84
CA ASP A 119 -33.97 7.60 -22.64
C ASP A 119 -33.87 8.84 -21.75
N LYS A 120 -33.25 9.90 -22.29
CA LYS A 120 -33.03 11.16 -21.56
C LYS A 120 -34.34 11.90 -21.26
N SER A 121 -35.41 11.57 -21.98
CA SER A 121 -36.75 12.13 -21.82
C SER A 121 -37.55 11.53 -20.66
N ASP A 122 -37.16 10.34 -20.16
CA ASP A 122 -37.89 9.64 -19.10
C ASP A 122 -37.70 10.38 -17.75
N PRO A 123 -38.77 10.66 -16.98
CA PRO A 123 -38.65 11.26 -15.65
C PRO A 123 -37.72 10.45 -14.71
N LYS A 124 -37.60 9.14 -14.93
CA LYS A 124 -36.66 8.28 -14.19
C LYS A 124 -35.20 8.68 -14.42
N TYR A 125 -34.85 9.15 -15.62
CA TYR A 125 -33.50 9.62 -15.92
C TYR A 125 -33.15 10.87 -15.11
N ALA A 126 -34.09 11.81 -15.02
CA ALA A 126 -33.95 13.01 -14.19
C ALA A 126 -33.84 12.67 -12.70
N LEU A 127 -34.57 11.66 -12.21
CA LEU A 127 -34.47 11.21 -10.82
C LEU A 127 -33.09 10.60 -10.51
N GLY A 128 -32.53 9.81 -11.44
CA GLY A 128 -31.18 9.28 -11.31
C GLY A 128 -30.11 10.37 -11.23
N LEU A 129 -30.25 11.43 -12.03
CA LEU A 129 -29.32 12.56 -12.04
C LEU A 129 -29.32 13.38 -10.74
N LYS A 130 -30.43 13.39 -9.98
CA LYS A 130 -30.51 14.08 -8.69
C LYS A 130 -29.62 13.44 -7.62
N ARG A 131 -29.28 12.15 -7.76
CA ARG A 131 -28.45 11.43 -6.79
C ARG A 131 -27.01 11.98 -6.81
N THR A 132 -26.56 12.51 -5.67
CA THR A 132 -25.24 13.14 -5.53
C THR A 132 -24.11 12.12 -5.54
N LYS A 133 -24.25 11.02 -4.79
CA LYS A 133 -23.25 9.94 -4.70
C LYS A 133 -23.13 9.16 -6.02
N PRO A 134 -21.93 9.08 -6.64
CA PRO A 134 -21.72 8.37 -7.90
C PRO A 134 -22.10 6.88 -7.87
N GLU A 135 -21.78 6.18 -6.78
CA GLU A 135 -22.07 4.74 -6.65
C GLU A 135 -23.58 4.47 -6.59
N ALA A 136 -24.31 5.26 -5.78
CA ALA A 136 -25.76 5.17 -5.66
C ALA A 136 -26.46 5.50 -6.99
N ARG A 137 -25.84 6.36 -7.81
CA ARG A 137 -26.31 6.69 -9.16
C ARG A 137 -26.18 5.50 -10.10
N LEU A 138 -25.02 4.84 -10.12
CA LEU A 138 -24.82 3.64 -10.93
C LEU A 138 -25.78 2.50 -10.54
N ARG A 139 -25.97 2.28 -9.23
CA ARG A 139 -26.92 1.26 -8.72
C ARG A 139 -28.35 1.54 -9.19
N TYR A 140 -28.78 2.79 -9.15
CA TYR A 140 -30.10 3.21 -9.64
C TYR A 140 -30.31 2.91 -11.12
N PHE A 141 -29.37 3.33 -11.97
CA PHE A 141 -29.45 3.05 -13.41
C PHE A 141 -29.41 1.54 -13.70
N MET A 142 -28.62 0.78 -12.95
CA MET A 142 -28.52 -0.67 -13.08
C MET A 142 -29.84 -1.39 -12.74
N GLY A 143 -30.53 -0.97 -11.67
CA GLY A 143 -31.82 -1.56 -11.30
C GLY A 143 -32.90 -1.36 -12.37
N ILE A 144 -32.96 -0.16 -12.97
CA ILE A 144 -33.95 0.16 -14.00
C ILE A 144 -33.59 -0.53 -15.32
N CYS A 145 -32.35 -0.34 -15.78
CA CYS A 145 -31.92 -0.83 -17.09
C CYS A 145 -31.79 -2.36 -17.12
N GLY A 146 -31.40 -2.98 -16.01
CA GLY A 146 -31.26 -4.44 -15.91
C GLY A 146 -32.58 -5.19 -16.07
N SER A 147 -33.72 -4.53 -15.88
CA SER A 147 -35.06 -5.11 -16.10
C SER A 147 -35.49 -5.15 -17.58
N LYS A 148 -34.86 -4.31 -18.44
CA LYS A 148 -35.26 -4.17 -19.84
C LYS A 148 -34.68 -5.30 -20.70
N LYS A 149 -35.57 -6.06 -21.36
CA LYS A 149 -35.21 -7.16 -22.27
C LYS A 149 -34.95 -6.70 -23.71
N PHE A 150 -35.47 -5.54 -24.08
CA PHE A 150 -35.34 -4.94 -25.40
C PHE A 150 -34.99 -3.47 -25.23
N ASP A 151 -34.22 -2.94 -26.17
CA ASP A 151 -33.96 -1.49 -26.24
C ASP A 151 -35.20 -0.79 -26.81
N ASP A 152 -35.74 0.20 -26.09
CA ASP A 152 -36.94 0.93 -26.52
C ASP A 152 -36.73 1.70 -27.82
N ARG A 153 -35.47 2.02 -28.18
CA ARG A 153 -35.14 2.80 -29.38
C ARG A 153 -34.88 1.94 -30.61
N SER A 154 -34.08 0.89 -30.45
CA SER A 154 -33.65 0.04 -31.57
C SER A 154 -34.45 -1.26 -31.68
N GLY A 155 -35.23 -1.63 -30.66
CA GLY A 155 -35.94 -2.92 -30.59
C GLY A 155 -35.00 -4.12 -30.45
N ALA A 156 -33.68 -3.89 -30.33
CA ALA A 156 -32.69 -4.96 -30.27
C ALA A 156 -32.78 -5.72 -28.93
N PRO A 157 -32.67 -7.06 -28.93
CA PRO A 157 -32.68 -7.86 -27.72
C PRO A 157 -31.43 -7.56 -26.87
N GLN A 158 -31.64 -7.34 -25.57
CA GLN A 158 -30.55 -7.11 -24.63
C GLN A 158 -30.23 -8.42 -23.89
N PRO A 159 -28.95 -8.82 -23.84
CA PRO A 159 -28.56 -10.03 -23.14
C PRO A 159 -28.61 -9.82 -21.62
N LYS A 160 -29.01 -10.85 -20.89
CA LYS A 160 -28.82 -10.91 -19.43
C LYS A 160 -27.39 -11.34 -19.14
N TYR A 161 -26.65 -10.51 -18.41
CA TYR A 161 -25.27 -10.79 -18.02
C TYR A 161 -25.20 -11.53 -16.69
N ARG A 162 -24.54 -12.69 -16.68
CA ARG A 162 -24.15 -13.45 -15.49
C ARG A 162 -22.62 -13.49 -15.40
N LEU A 163 -22.10 -13.36 -14.18
CA LEU A 163 -20.67 -13.46 -13.92
C LEU A 163 -20.38 -14.90 -13.45
N ASP A 164 -19.53 -15.60 -14.20
CA ASP A 164 -19.01 -16.91 -13.84
C ASP A 164 -17.50 -16.79 -13.61
N SER A 165 -17.12 -16.50 -12.36
CA SER A 165 -15.74 -16.22 -11.96
C SER A 165 -15.08 -15.08 -12.75
N MET A 166 -14.31 -15.38 -13.80
CA MET A 166 -13.66 -14.40 -14.68
C MET A 166 -14.23 -14.37 -16.11
N LYS A 167 -15.31 -15.10 -16.34
CA LYS A 167 -16.04 -15.11 -17.61
C LYS A 167 -17.38 -14.41 -17.42
N ILE A 168 -17.79 -13.65 -18.43
CA ILE A 168 -19.11 -13.02 -18.47
C ILE A 168 -19.95 -13.83 -19.46
N LEU A 169 -20.98 -14.48 -18.96
CA LEU A 169 -21.96 -15.20 -19.77
C LEU A 169 -23.10 -14.25 -20.12
N MET A 170 -23.49 -14.25 -21.39
CA MET A 170 -24.62 -13.48 -21.92
C MET A 170 -25.71 -14.42 -22.40
N GLU A 171 -26.93 -14.22 -21.89
CA GLU A 171 -28.12 -14.96 -22.28
C GLU A 171 -29.10 -14.04 -23.03
N PHE A 172 -29.29 -14.26 -24.33
CA PHE A 172 -30.25 -13.48 -25.10
C PHE A 172 -31.69 -13.96 -24.87
N PRO A 173 -32.66 -13.03 -24.74
CA PRO A 173 -34.08 -13.39 -24.62
C PRO A 173 -34.61 -13.97 -25.94
N VAL A 174 -35.48 -14.98 -25.83
CA VAL A 174 -36.15 -15.58 -27.00
C VAL A 174 -37.06 -14.52 -27.65
N PRO A 175 -36.98 -14.31 -28.98
CA PRO A 175 -37.94 -13.49 -29.71
C PRO A 175 -39.38 -14.00 -29.48
N LYS A 176 -40.37 -13.11 -29.44
CA LYS A 176 -41.78 -13.49 -29.18
C LYS A 176 -42.43 -14.32 -30.30
N ASP A 177 -41.80 -14.45 -31.45
CA ASP A 177 -42.34 -15.19 -32.60
C ASP A 177 -42.17 -16.71 -32.47
N PRO A 178 -43.28 -17.50 -32.47
CA PRO A 178 -43.24 -18.96 -32.28
C PRO A 178 -42.43 -19.72 -33.33
N HIS A 179 -42.29 -19.18 -34.55
CA HIS A 179 -41.59 -19.84 -35.66
C HIS A 179 -40.07 -19.61 -35.65
N ALA A 180 -39.58 -18.62 -34.90
CA ALA A 180 -38.16 -18.33 -34.71
C ALA A 180 -37.59 -18.95 -33.42
N ALA A 181 -38.46 -19.38 -32.49
CA ALA A 181 -38.07 -19.97 -31.22
C ALA A 181 -37.44 -21.38 -31.35
N ASP A 182 -37.83 -22.17 -32.36
CA ASP A 182 -37.27 -23.48 -32.66
C ASP A 182 -35.97 -23.44 -33.51
N ALA A 183 -35.60 -22.25 -34.01
CA ALA A 183 -34.51 -22.10 -34.98
C ALA A 183 -33.16 -21.64 -34.38
N MET A 184 -33.11 -21.19 -33.11
CA MET A 184 -31.84 -20.81 -32.47
C MET A 184 -31.32 -21.94 -31.56
N PRO A 185 -30.19 -22.59 -31.91
CA PRO A 185 -29.56 -23.61 -31.06
C PRO A 185 -29.18 -23.04 -29.70
N GLU A 186 -29.20 -23.87 -28.65
CA GLU A 186 -28.91 -23.47 -27.27
C GLU A 186 -27.53 -22.78 -27.11
N SER A 187 -26.59 -23.13 -28.00
CA SER A 187 -25.25 -22.51 -28.12
C SER A 187 -25.24 -21.05 -28.57
N GLU A 188 -26.26 -20.60 -29.31
CA GLU A 188 -26.39 -19.17 -29.67
C GLU A 188 -27.11 -18.36 -28.58
N ARG A 189 -27.88 -19.05 -27.72
CA ARG A 189 -28.60 -18.40 -26.61
C ARG A 189 -27.67 -18.02 -25.48
N LYS A 190 -26.70 -18.88 -25.16
CA LYS A 190 -25.68 -18.68 -24.14
C LYS A 190 -24.32 -18.47 -24.81
N GLN A 191 -23.86 -17.22 -24.82
CA GLN A 191 -22.57 -16.88 -25.40
C GLN A 191 -21.63 -16.36 -24.30
N GLU A 192 -20.32 -16.64 -24.43
CA GLU A 192 -19.30 -16.00 -23.61
C GLU A 192 -18.97 -14.63 -24.22
N LEU A 193 -19.06 -13.56 -23.42
CA LEU A 193 -18.67 -12.22 -23.85
C LEU A 193 -17.14 -12.10 -23.86
N SER A 194 -16.57 -11.89 -25.04
CA SER A 194 -15.15 -11.61 -25.16
C SER A 194 -14.80 -10.23 -24.60
N ALA A 195 -13.63 -10.11 -23.97
CA ALA A 195 -13.14 -8.83 -23.45
C ALA A 195 -12.94 -7.76 -24.54
N GLU A 196 -12.60 -8.19 -25.76
CA GLU A 196 -12.53 -7.32 -26.94
C GLU A 196 -13.88 -6.69 -27.27
N ARG A 197 -14.95 -7.51 -27.30
CA ARG A 197 -16.29 -7.02 -27.55
C ARG A 197 -16.78 -6.08 -26.45
N ALA A 198 -16.49 -6.40 -25.19
CA ALA A 198 -16.79 -5.53 -24.07
C ALA A 198 -16.07 -4.18 -24.21
N TYR A 199 -14.78 -4.18 -24.59
CA TYR A 199 -14.01 -2.97 -24.80
C TYR A 199 -14.58 -2.08 -25.92
N GLU A 200 -15.00 -2.67 -27.04
CA GLU A 200 -15.66 -1.92 -28.12
C GLU A 200 -16.94 -1.22 -27.67
N ILE A 201 -17.77 -1.91 -26.88
CA ILE A 201 -19.02 -1.36 -26.36
C ILE A 201 -18.72 -0.21 -25.41
N LEU A 202 -17.83 -0.42 -24.43
CA LEU A 202 -17.48 0.60 -23.44
C LEU A 202 -16.85 1.84 -24.07
N ARG A 203 -16.02 1.66 -25.11
CA ARG A 203 -15.36 2.77 -25.81
C ARG A 203 -16.33 3.65 -26.59
N ARG A 204 -17.42 3.08 -27.10
CA ARG A 204 -18.47 3.79 -27.86
C ARG A 204 -19.44 4.57 -26.99
N ILE A 205 -19.42 4.39 -25.67
CA ILE A 205 -20.28 5.14 -24.74
C ILE A 205 -19.93 6.64 -24.82
N SER A 206 -20.98 7.47 -24.86
CA SER A 206 -20.83 8.92 -24.89
C SER A 206 -20.39 9.48 -23.53
N ASP A 207 -19.66 10.59 -23.53
CA ASP A 207 -19.17 11.24 -22.31
C ASP A 207 -20.31 11.70 -21.38
N ASP A 208 -21.43 12.11 -21.95
CA ASP A 208 -22.63 12.50 -21.20
C ASP A 208 -23.26 11.29 -20.49
N ASP A 209 -23.30 10.13 -21.16
CA ASP A 209 -23.83 8.90 -20.57
C ASP A 209 -22.90 8.36 -19.47
N CYS A 210 -21.58 8.50 -19.64
CA CYS A 210 -20.60 8.21 -18.58
C CYS A 210 -20.87 9.05 -17.32
N LYS A 211 -21.05 10.38 -17.47
CA LYS A 211 -21.40 11.28 -16.35
C LYS A 211 -22.74 10.94 -15.72
N ALA A 212 -23.72 10.58 -16.54
CA ALA A 212 -25.04 10.16 -16.07
C ALA A 212 -24.94 8.90 -15.20
N MET A 213 -24.10 7.93 -15.56
CA MET A 213 -23.86 6.72 -14.75
C MET A 213 -23.00 6.97 -13.49
N GLY A 214 -22.45 8.18 -13.31
CA GLY A 214 -21.63 8.55 -12.16
C GLY A 214 -20.12 8.49 -12.41
N PHE A 215 -19.67 8.29 -13.65
CA PHE A 215 -18.25 8.31 -13.99
C PHE A 215 -17.76 9.73 -14.30
N ASP A 216 -16.53 10.03 -13.87
CA ASP A 216 -15.84 11.25 -14.30
C ASP A 216 -14.98 10.95 -15.52
N VAL A 217 -15.34 11.52 -16.66
CA VAL A 217 -14.67 11.34 -17.96
C VAL A 217 -13.17 11.63 -17.90
N ARG A 218 -12.73 12.52 -17.00
CA ARG A 218 -11.32 12.88 -16.89
C ARG A 218 -10.48 11.85 -16.14
N TYR A 219 -11.05 11.17 -15.16
CA TYR A 219 -10.30 10.34 -14.21
C TYR A 219 -10.69 8.87 -14.22
N VAL A 220 -11.93 8.55 -14.60
CA VAL A 220 -12.45 7.18 -14.63
C VAL A 220 -13.40 7.04 -15.81
N ARG A 221 -12.92 6.47 -16.91
CA ARG A 221 -13.76 6.07 -18.03
C ARG A 221 -13.97 4.54 -18.01
N PRO A 222 -15.18 4.03 -18.30
CA PRO A 222 -15.45 2.58 -18.20
C PRO A 222 -14.56 1.71 -19.09
N ASP A 223 -14.13 2.19 -20.25
CA ASP A 223 -13.25 1.46 -21.17
C ASP A 223 -11.85 1.22 -20.58
N TRP A 224 -11.37 2.07 -19.68
CA TRP A 224 -10.08 1.90 -19.00
C TRP A 224 -10.07 0.76 -17.97
N MET A 225 -11.24 0.25 -17.59
CA MET A 225 -11.35 -0.92 -16.68
C MET A 225 -10.93 -2.23 -17.36
N ILE A 226 -10.85 -2.25 -18.69
CA ILE A 226 -10.35 -3.39 -19.47
C ILE A 226 -8.89 -3.14 -19.80
N ILE A 227 -8.03 -4.11 -19.48
CA ILE A 227 -6.59 -3.99 -19.62
C ILE A 227 -6.23 -4.25 -21.08
N THR A 228 -5.72 -3.23 -21.75
CA THR A 228 -5.10 -3.35 -23.08
C THR A 228 -3.58 -3.24 -22.99
N ASN A 229 -3.09 -2.31 -22.16
CA ASN A 229 -1.69 -2.16 -21.81
C ASN A 229 -1.51 -2.43 -20.32
N LEU A 230 -0.70 -3.42 -19.97
CA LEU A 230 -0.41 -3.74 -18.58
C LEU A 230 0.81 -2.94 -18.12
N PRO A 231 0.71 -2.08 -17.09
CA PRO A 231 1.86 -1.38 -16.55
C PRO A 231 2.76 -2.35 -15.79
N VAL A 232 4.06 -2.28 -16.05
CA VAL A 232 5.06 -3.12 -15.39
C VAL A 232 5.72 -2.29 -14.29
N PRO A 233 5.63 -2.71 -13.02
CA PRO A 233 6.26 -1.99 -11.92
C PRO A 233 7.79 -2.05 -12.04
N PRO A 234 8.49 -0.98 -11.60
CA PRO A 234 9.94 -0.92 -11.66
C PRO A 234 10.61 -1.87 -10.65
N PRO A 235 11.91 -2.19 -10.83
CA PRO A 235 12.67 -3.05 -9.92
C PRO A 235 12.58 -2.71 -8.41
N PRO A 236 12.51 -1.43 -7.96
CA PRO A 236 12.33 -1.12 -6.54
C PRO A 236 11.04 -1.67 -5.90
N VAL A 237 9.99 -1.91 -6.70
CA VAL A 237 8.74 -2.52 -6.24
C VAL A 237 8.84 -4.06 -6.16
N ARG A 238 9.75 -4.64 -6.96
CA ARG A 238 9.99 -6.09 -7.09
C ARG A 238 11.49 -6.39 -6.96
N PRO A 239 12.06 -6.21 -5.76
CA PRO A 239 13.51 -6.26 -5.56
C PRO A 239 14.05 -7.67 -5.81
N SER A 240 15.18 -7.76 -6.50
CA SER A 240 15.95 -9.00 -6.63
C SER A 240 16.90 -9.14 -5.44
N VAL A 241 17.00 -10.33 -4.86
CA VAL A 241 17.98 -10.65 -3.81
C VAL A 241 19.11 -11.48 -4.43
N MET A 242 20.35 -11.06 -4.23
CA MET A 242 21.52 -11.84 -4.62
C MET A 242 21.90 -12.76 -3.45
N MET A 243 21.85 -14.07 -3.67
CA MET A 243 22.32 -15.12 -2.75
C MET A 243 23.68 -15.61 -3.27
N ASP A 244 24.73 -15.30 -2.52
CA ASP A 244 26.12 -15.43 -2.95
C ASP A 244 26.40 -14.70 -4.28
N SER A 245 27.66 -14.39 -4.59
CA SER A 245 28.01 -13.49 -5.71
C SER A 245 27.55 -13.95 -7.11
N SER A 246 26.92 -15.12 -7.24
CA SER A 246 26.51 -15.73 -8.51
C SER A 246 25.00 -15.97 -8.68
N ALA A 247 24.22 -16.26 -7.63
CA ALA A 247 22.81 -16.62 -7.78
C ALA A 247 21.87 -15.45 -7.44
N ARG A 248 20.92 -15.17 -8.34
CA ARG A 248 19.89 -14.14 -8.12
C ARG A 248 18.54 -14.79 -7.91
N CYS A 249 17.93 -14.50 -6.76
CA CYS A 249 16.54 -14.82 -6.46
C CYS A 249 15.69 -13.61 -6.82
N GLU A 250 14.88 -13.76 -7.85
CA GLU A 250 13.95 -12.72 -8.30
C GLU A 250 12.65 -12.75 -7.47
N ASP A 251 11.96 -11.62 -7.42
CA ASP A 251 10.71 -11.48 -6.70
C ASP A 251 9.56 -12.28 -7.36
N ASP A 252 8.61 -12.75 -6.54
CA ASP A 252 7.42 -13.50 -6.98
C ASP A 252 6.64 -12.78 -8.13
N LEU A 253 6.56 -11.44 -8.10
CA LEU A 253 5.92 -10.65 -9.16
C LEU A 253 6.71 -10.70 -10.47
N THR A 254 8.05 -10.73 -10.40
CA THR A 254 8.90 -10.86 -11.59
C THR A 254 8.66 -12.21 -12.25
N HIS A 255 8.60 -13.29 -11.48
CA HIS A 255 8.26 -14.62 -12.00
C HIS A 255 6.90 -14.63 -12.72
N LYS A 256 5.89 -13.97 -12.15
CA LYS A 256 4.57 -13.92 -12.78
C LYS A 256 4.54 -13.08 -14.04
N LEU A 257 5.26 -11.95 -14.05
CA LEU A 257 5.40 -11.11 -15.25
C LEU A 257 6.11 -11.85 -16.40
N ILE A 258 7.09 -12.71 -16.10
CA ILE A 258 7.74 -13.57 -17.10
C ILE A 258 6.70 -14.49 -17.76
N GLU A 259 5.83 -15.12 -16.97
CA GLU A 259 4.76 -15.97 -17.49
C GLU A 259 3.78 -15.17 -18.37
N ILE A 260 3.39 -13.97 -17.94
CA ILE A 260 2.50 -13.08 -18.71
C ILE A 260 3.15 -12.73 -20.06
N VAL A 261 4.42 -12.34 -20.07
CA VAL A 261 5.13 -12.00 -21.33
C VAL A 261 5.24 -13.23 -22.25
N ARG A 262 5.52 -14.42 -21.70
CA ARG A 262 5.58 -15.66 -22.48
C ARG A 262 4.22 -16.02 -23.07
N ALA A 263 3.15 -16.00 -22.28
CA ALA A 263 1.79 -16.29 -22.71
C ALA A 263 1.32 -15.28 -23.77
N ASN A 264 1.60 -14.00 -23.56
CA ASN A 264 1.26 -12.94 -24.51
C ASN A 264 1.99 -13.10 -25.85
N ASN A 265 3.31 -13.36 -25.81
CA ASN A 265 4.09 -13.59 -27.02
C ASN A 265 3.67 -14.86 -27.75
N HIS A 266 3.29 -15.91 -27.01
CA HIS A 266 2.74 -17.12 -27.61
C HIS A 266 1.42 -16.81 -28.33
N LEU A 267 0.49 -16.11 -27.67
CA LEU A 267 -0.79 -15.70 -28.26
C LEU A 267 -0.59 -14.83 -29.52
N LYS A 268 0.35 -13.87 -29.50
CA LYS A 268 0.69 -13.05 -30.69
C LYS A 268 1.15 -13.91 -31.87
N ARG A 269 1.99 -14.92 -31.63
CA ARG A 269 2.48 -15.84 -32.69
C ARG A 269 1.35 -16.70 -33.24
N GLN A 270 0.47 -17.22 -32.37
CA GLN A 270 -0.65 -18.06 -32.81
C GLN A 270 -1.70 -17.27 -33.60
N LEU A 271 -1.95 -16.00 -33.22
CA LEU A 271 -2.77 -15.08 -33.99
C LEU A 271 -2.18 -14.83 -35.38
N ALA A 272 -0.86 -14.61 -35.48
CA ALA A 272 -0.18 -14.41 -36.77
C ALA A 272 -0.14 -15.68 -37.63
N ALA A 273 -0.09 -16.86 -37.00
CA ALA A 273 -0.11 -18.15 -37.69
C ALA A 273 -1.52 -18.57 -38.16
N GLY A 274 -2.58 -17.86 -37.76
CA GLY A 274 -3.95 -18.15 -38.19
C GLY A 274 -4.51 -19.44 -37.60
N THR A 275 -4.25 -19.74 -36.33
CA THR A 275 -4.76 -20.94 -35.67
C THR A 275 -6.28 -20.91 -35.46
N ALA A 276 -6.87 -22.09 -35.24
CA ALA A 276 -8.29 -22.25 -34.99
C ALA A 276 -8.78 -21.46 -33.76
N GLN A 277 -10.00 -20.92 -33.82
CA GLN A 277 -10.56 -20.04 -32.80
C GLN A 277 -10.69 -20.70 -31.41
N HIS A 278 -11.00 -21.99 -31.34
CA HIS A 278 -11.09 -22.70 -30.06
C HIS A 278 -9.75 -22.67 -29.31
N LEU A 279 -8.64 -22.98 -29.99
CA LEU A 279 -7.31 -22.96 -29.38
C LEU A 279 -6.91 -21.53 -28.97
N LEU A 280 -7.30 -20.52 -29.76
CA LEU A 280 -7.08 -19.12 -29.39
C LEU A 280 -7.83 -18.75 -28.10
N ASN A 281 -9.06 -19.24 -27.91
CA ASN A 281 -9.81 -19.01 -26.68
C ASN A 281 -9.12 -19.66 -25.46
N ASP A 282 -8.54 -20.85 -25.63
CA ASP A 282 -7.75 -21.51 -24.57
C ASP A 282 -6.50 -20.69 -24.20
N PHE A 283 -5.78 -20.16 -25.19
CA PHE A 283 -4.62 -19.28 -24.95
C PHE A 283 -5.01 -17.93 -24.33
N VAL A 284 -6.17 -17.37 -24.70
CA VAL A 284 -6.73 -16.16 -24.08
C VAL A 284 -7.09 -16.43 -22.63
N ALA A 285 -7.72 -17.57 -22.32
CA ALA A 285 -8.05 -17.97 -20.96
C ALA A 285 -6.78 -18.16 -20.11
N MET A 286 -5.72 -18.74 -20.68
CA MET A 286 -4.42 -18.87 -20.01
C MET A 286 -3.80 -17.49 -19.70
N LEU A 287 -3.82 -16.56 -20.64
CA LEU A 287 -3.31 -15.19 -20.41
C LEU A 287 -4.13 -14.46 -19.34
N GLN A 288 -5.47 -14.56 -19.39
CA GLN A 288 -6.38 -14.01 -18.40
C GLN A 288 -6.10 -14.57 -17.00
N TYR A 289 -5.83 -15.88 -16.88
CA TYR A 289 -5.44 -16.52 -15.63
C TYR A 289 -4.15 -15.94 -15.06
N HIS A 290 -3.11 -15.75 -15.87
CA HIS A 290 -1.84 -15.18 -15.40
C HIS A 290 -1.99 -13.72 -14.94
N ILE A 291 -2.79 -12.90 -15.63
CA ILE A 291 -3.06 -11.52 -15.25
C ILE A 291 -3.91 -11.45 -13.97
N THR A 292 -4.92 -12.33 -13.86
CA THR A 292 -5.79 -12.40 -12.69
C THR A 292 -5.00 -12.74 -11.44
N THR A 293 -4.23 -13.84 -11.48
CA THR A 293 -3.40 -14.30 -10.35
C THR A 293 -2.23 -13.36 -10.02
N TYR A 294 -1.79 -12.54 -10.98
CA TYR A 294 -0.83 -11.45 -10.71
C TYR A 294 -1.42 -10.35 -9.82
N MET A 295 -2.67 -9.96 -10.09
CA MET A 295 -3.38 -8.94 -9.30
C MET A 295 -3.89 -9.49 -7.97
N ASP A 296 -4.56 -10.65 -8.00
CA ASP A 296 -5.13 -11.33 -6.84
C ASP A 296 -5.09 -12.85 -7.04
N ASN A 297 -4.33 -13.53 -6.18
CA ASN A 297 -4.15 -14.99 -6.22
C ASN A 297 -5.10 -15.74 -5.27
N THR A 298 -5.96 -15.02 -4.55
CA THR A 298 -6.88 -15.56 -3.53
C THR A 298 -8.32 -15.63 -4.01
N LEU A 299 -8.56 -15.42 -5.31
CA LEU A 299 -9.91 -15.42 -5.86
C LEU A 299 -10.55 -16.81 -5.82
N PRO A 300 -11.81 -16.92 -5.34
CA PRO A 300 -12.52 -18.18 -5.33
C PRO A 300 -12.81 -18.65 -6.77
N GLY A 301 -12.75 -19.95 -7.01
CA GLY A 301 -13.04 -20.56 -8.31
C GLY A 301 -11.87 -20.64 -9.29
N GLN A 302 -10.68 -20.13 -8.95
CA GLN A 302 -9.46 -20.34 -9.73
C GLN A 302 -8.38 -21.06 -8.93
N PRO A 303 -7.60 -21.98 -9.55
CA PRO A 303 -6.49 -22.62 -8.87
C PRO A 303 -5.39 -21.59 -8.55
N PRO A 304 -4.87 -21.54 -7.31
CA PRO A 304 -3.86 -20.58 -6.94
C PRO A 304 -2.56 -20.83 -7.71
N ALA A 305 -1.96 -19.77 -8.23
CA ALA A 305 -0.65 -19.85 -8.88
C ALA A 305 0.43 -20.12 -7.81
N GLN A 306 1.22 -21.17 -8.04
CA GLN A 306 2.29 -21.61 -7.15
C GLN A 306 3.66 -21.48 -7.83
N GLN A 307 4.70 -21.29 -7.03
CA GLN A 307 6.07 -21.46 -7.49
C GLN A 307 6.38 -22.94 -7.73
N LYS A 308 7.55 -23.22 -8.32
CA LYS A 308 8.05 -24.59 -8.50
C LYS A 308 8.17 -25.37 -7.19
N SER A 309 8.31 -24.67 -6.07
CA SER A 309 8.35 -25.24 -4.71
C SER A 309 6.97 -25.57 -4.14
N GLY A 310 5.86 -25.31 -4.85
CA GLY A 310 4.50 -25.50 -4.35
C GLY A 310 3.98 -24.33 -3.49
N ARG A 311 4.85 -23.41 -3.06
CA ARG A 311 4.43 -22.21 -2.33
C ARG A 311 3.60 -21.27 -3.22
N PRO A 312 2.43 -20.78 -2.77
CA PRO A 312 1.65 -19.78 -3.50
C PRO A 312 2.42 -18.48 -3.76
N ILE A 313 2.29 -17.94 -4.97
CA ILE A 313 2.86 -16.65 -5.36
C ILE A 313 2.14 -15.52 -4.63
N LYS A 314 2.89 -14.59 -4.04
CA LYS A 314 2.34 -13.39 -3.40
C LYS A 314 1.94 -12.33 -4.44
N SER A 315 0.64 -12.20 -4.68
CA SER A 315 0.04 -11.20 -5.58
C SER A 315 0.14 -9.76 -5.05
N ILE A 316 -0.17 -8.78 -5.90
CA ILE A 316 -0.18 -7.36 -5.51
C ILE A 316 -1.19 -7.10 -4.38
N SER A 317 -2.41 -7.62 -4.50
CA SER A 317 -3.46 -7.40 -3.50
C SER A 317 -3.07 -7.96 -2.12
N GLN A 318 -2.45 -9.14 -2.09
CA GLN A 318 -1.96 -9.75 -0.85
C GLN A 318 -0.82 -8.96 -0.19
N ARG A 319 -0.01 -8.23 -0.97
CA ARG A 319 1.02 -7.34 -0.40
C ARG A 319 0.41 -6.12 0.29
N LEU A 320 -0.76 -5.67 -0.15
CA LEU A 320 -1.44 -4.50 0.39
C LEU A 320 -2.32 -4.82 1.61
N LYS A 321 -3.06 -5.94 1.54
CA LYS A 321 -4.01 -6.39 2.56
C LYS A 321 -3.33 -7.09 3.75
N GLY A 322 -4.05 -7.20 4.87
CA GLY A 322 -3.64 -7.98 6.05
C GLY A 322 -2.83 -7.20 7.10
N LYS A 323 -2.56 -7.87 8.24
CA LYS A 323 -1.83 -7.30 9.39
C LYS A 323 -0.39 -6.92 9.04
N GLN A 324 0.28 -7.78 8.28
CA GLN A 324 1.65 -7.57 7.76
C GLN A 324 1.68 -6.90 6.37
N GLY A 325 0.52 -6.49 5.85
CA GLY A 325 0.43 -5.79 4.56
C GLY A 325 1.02 -4.38 4.60
N ARG A 326 1.30 -3.79 3.44
CA ARG A 326 1.96 -2.48 3.36
C ARG A 326 1.18 -1.35 4.04
N ILE A 327 -0.15 -1.36 3.95
CA ILE A 327 -0.97 -0.27 4.53
C ILE A 327 -0.89 -0.31 6.06
N ARG A 328 -1.21 -1.45 6.68
CA ARG A 328 -1.22 -1.57 8.14
C ARG A 328 0.19 -1.72 8.73
N GLY A 329 1.03 -2.56 8.13
CA GLY A 329 2.35 -2.89 8.64
C GLY A 329 3.45 -1.87 8.32
N ASN A 330 3.38 -1.13 7.22
CA ASN A 330 4.45 -0.18 6.86
C ASN A 330 4.05 1.29 6.96
N LEU A 331 2.79 1.63 6.62
CA LEU A 331 2.32 3.02 6.68
C LEU A 331 1.75 3.37 8.06
N MET A 332 0.91 2.53 8.66
CA MET A 332 0.34 2.79 9.99
C MET A 332 1.29 2.39 11.13
N GLY A 333 2.00 1.26 11.00
CA GLY A 333 2.83 0.68 12.07
C GLY A 333 4.29 0.49 11.67
N LYS A 334 5.03 1.57 11.39
CA LYS A 334 6.43 1.46 10.99
C LYS A 334 7.36 1.19 12.18
N ARG A 335 8.38 0.35 11.98
CA ARG A 335 9.55 0.31 12.90
C ARG A 335 10.25 1.66 12.88
N VAL A 336 10.58 2.17 14.06
CA VAL A 336 11.20 3.48 14.24
C VAL A 336 12.61 3.32 14.78
N ASP A 337 13.53 4.09 14.21
CA ASP A 337 14.88 4.23 14.76
C ASP A 337 14.84 5.09 16.04
N PHE A 338 15.94 5.11 16.81
CA PHE A 338 16.05 5.86 18.07
C PHE A 338 15.03 5.46 19.15
N SER A 339 14.73 4.16 19.24
CA SER A 339 13.90 3.58 20.28
C SER A 339 14.64 2.45 21.00
N ALA A 340 14.28 2.21 22.27
CA ALA A 340 14.81 1.12 23.07
C ALA A 340 13.67 0.46 23.86
N ARG A 341 13.87 -0.80 24.25
CA ARG A 341 12.93 -1.56 25.06
C ARG A 341 13.73 -2.36 26.10
N THR A 342 13.29 -2.28 27.35
CA THR A 342 13.85 -3.04 28.47
C THR A 342 12.75 -3.35 29.49
N VAL A 343 13.06 -4.19 30.46
CA VAL A 343 12.19 -4.50 31.61
C VAL A 343 12.11 -3.30 32.53
N ILE A 344 10.92 -3.06 33.10
CA ILE A 344 10.67 -1.96 34.04
C ILE A 344 10.81 -2.45 35.49
N THR A 345 11.39 -1.60 36.33
CA THR A 345 11.48 -1.79 37.78
C THR A 345 11.06 -0.49 38.46
N GLY A 346 10.34 -0.57 39.58
CA GLY A 346 9.95 0.61 40.36
C GLY A 346 11.08 1.08 41.25
N ASP A 347 11.35 2.38 41.24
CA ASP A 347 12.31 3.05 42.12
C ASP A 347 11.57 4.15 42.92
N PRO A 348 11.60 4.12 44.26
CA PRO A 348 10.96 5.15 45.08
C PRO A 348 11.71 6.50 45.11
N ASN A 349 12.96 6.57 44.65
CA ASN A 349 13.80 7.76 44.75
C ASN A 349 13.68 8.73 43.56
N ILE A 350 12.99 8.34 42.49
CA ILE A 350 12.82 9.16 41.28
C ILE A 350 11.50 9.95 41.28
N GLY A 351 11.52 11.13 40.66
CA GLY A 351 10.30 11.92 40.45
C GLY A 351 9.28 11.22 39.54
N ILE A 352 8.00 11.60 39.67
CA ILE A 352 6.91 11.04 38.83
C ILE A 352 7.16 11.30 37.33
N ASP A 353 7.81 12.42 37.02
CA ASP A 353 8.16 12.82 35.67
C ASP A 353 9.58 12.42 35.25
N GLU A 354 10.28 11.63 36.06
CA GLU A 354 11.61 11.11 35.78
C GLU A 354 11.54 9.65 35.33
N LEU A 355 12.51 9.24 34.52
CA LEU A 355 12.68 7.86 34.08
C LEU A 355 14.15 7.49 34.16
N GLY A 356 14.45 6.48 34.98
CA GLY A 356 15.77 5.86 35.02
C GLY A 356 16.05 5.14 33.69
N VAL A 357 17.08 5.57 32.98
CA VAL A 357 17.51 4.91 31.73
C VAL A 357 18.88 4.28 31.95
N PRO A 358 19.06 2.98 31.65
CA PRO A 358 20.36 2.32 31.78
C PRO A 358 21.46 2.97 30.92
N TRP A 359 22.68 2.99 31.44
CA TRP A 359 23.85 3.53 30.76
C TRP A 359 24.10 2.91 29.37
N SER A 360 23.88 1.60 29.22
CA SER A 360 24.03 0.90 27.95
C SER A 360 23.05 1.39 26.87
N ILE A 361 21.86 1.83 27.27
CA ILE A 361 20.87 2.42 26.37
C ILE A 361 21.25 3.88 26.06
N ALA A 362 21.75 4.61 27.06
CA ALA A 362 22.27 5.98 26.95
C ALA A 362 23.28 6.15 25.83
N LEU A 363 24.27 5.26 25.82
CA LEU A 363 25.40 5.28 24.88
C LEU A 363 25.01 4.87 23.46
N ASN A 364 23.83 4.27 23.29
CA ASN A 364 23.34 3.84 21.99
C ASN A 364 22.36 4.85 21.39
N LEU A 365 21.49 5.44 22.20
CA LEU A 365 20.56 6.47 21.80
C LEU A 365 21.26 7.81 21.65
N THR A 366 21.03 8.47 20.52
CA THR A 366 21.66 9.74 20.21
C THR A 366 20.64 10.81 19.89
N PHE A 367 21.00 12.05 20.20
CA PHE A 367 20.21 13.24 19.89
C PHE A 367 21.07 14.20 19.05
N PRO A 368 20.62 14.59 17.84
CA PRO A 368 21.37 15.51 17.01
C PRO A 368 21.21 16.95 17.52
N GLU A 369 22.24 17.49 18.15
CA GLU A 369 22.28 18.87 18.62
C GLU A 369 23.08 19.75 17.64
N THR A 370 22.52 20.90 17.26
CA THR A 370 23.20 21.85 16.36
C THR A 370 24.19 22.70 17.16
N VAL A 371 25.41 22.83 16.64
CA VAL A 371 26.47 23.65 17.22
C VAL A 371 26.11 25.12 17.05
N THR A 372 25.99 25.79 18.18
CA THR A 372 25.75 27.22 18.34
C THR A 372 26.90 27.81 19.16
N PRO A 373 27.06 29.15 19.19
CA PRO A 373 28.09 29.77 20.01
C PRO A 373 27.98 29.45 21.51
N PHE A 374 26.79 29.10 22.00
CA PHE A 374 26.54 28.85 23.43
C PHE A 374 26.88 27.43 23.88
N ASN A 375 26.65 26.43 23.02
CA ASN A 375 26.85 25.02 23.35
C ASN A 375 28.15 24.45 22.75
N ARG A 376 28.90 25.20 21.95
CA ARG A 376 30.13 24.74 21.28
C ARG A 376 31.11 24.10 22.26
N ASP A 377 31.42 24.77 23.35
CA ASP A 377 32.46 24.31 24.27
C ASP A 377 32.02 23.00 24.97
N LYS A 378 30.74 22.91 25.34
CA LYS A 378 30.12 21.67 25.88
C LYS A 378 30.13 20.53 24.86
N LEU A 379 29.73 20.80 23.62
CA LEU A 379 29.71 19.80 22.56
C LEU A 379 31.12 19.32 22.19
N GLN A 380 32.11 20.22 22.24
CA GLN A 380 33.50 19.88 22.01
C GLN A 380 34.02 18.92 23.08
N GLU A 381 33.65 19.12 24.35
CA GLU A 381 33.97 18.19 25.43
C GLU A 381 33.34 16.80 25.20
N LEU A 382 32.07 16.74 24.79
CA LEU A 382 31.40 15.47 24.47
C LEU A 382 32.05 14.74 23.29
N VAL A 383 32.53 15.49 22.29
CA VAL A 383 33.28 14.92 21.15
C VAL A 383 34.64 14.40 21.59
N ASN A 384 35.33 15.11 22.49
CA ASN A 384 36.62 14.69 23.04
C ASN A 384 36.49 13.41 23.89
N ASN A 385 35.38 13.27 24.62
CA ASN A 385 35.05 12.05 25.36
C ASN A 385 34.80 10.85 24.43
N GLY A 386 34.43 11.11 23.18
CA GLY A 386 34.24 10.10 22.14
C GLY A 386 33.00 9.21 22.33
N PRO A 387 32.91 8.09 21.60
CA PRO A 387 31.74 7.20 21.62
C PRO A 387 31.68 6.31 22.87
N HIS A 388 32.84 6.03 23.48
CA HIS A 388 32.98 5.22 24.69
C HIS A 388 33.61 6.07 25.81
N PRO A 389 32.81 6.96 26.44
CA PRO A 389 33.30 7.79 27.52
C PRO A 389 33.59 6.95 28.78
N PRO A 390 34.47 7.43 29.68
CA PRO A 390 34.64 6.84 31.01
C PRO A 390 33.32 6.86 31.80
N PRO A 391 33.13 5.93 32.76
CA PRO A 391 31.87 5.78 33.48
C PRO A 391 31.47 7.08 34.19
N GLY A 392 30.22 7.49 34.00
CA GLY A 392 29.66 8.73 34.57
C GLY A 392 29.74 9.98 33.68
N LEU A 393 30.43 9.93 32.53
CA LEU A 393 30.47 11.03 31.56
C LEU A 393 29.76 10.67 30.25
N THR A 394 29.06 11.63 29.67
CA THR A 394 28.43 11.45 28.35
C THR A 394 29.39 11.82 27.23
N GLY A 395 29.11 11.30 26.03
CA GLY A 395 29.95 11.46 24.85
C GLY A 395 29.14 11.68 23.58
N ALA A 396 29.77 11.47 22.43
CA ALA A 396 29.12 11.60 21.11
C ALA A 396 29.52 10.48 20.17
N LYS A 397 28.59 10.11 19.27
CA LYS A 397 28.79 9.01 18.33
C LYS A 397 29.25 9.49 16.95
N SER A 398 28.68 10.58 16.45
CA SER A 398 28.99 11.09 15.12
C SER A 398 28.84 12.60 15.02
N ILE A 399 29.57 13.18 14.07
CA ILE A 399 29.45 14.58 13.69
C ILE A 399 28.91 14.63 12.26
N ILE A 400 27.93 15.49 12.02
CA ILE A 400 27.37 15.77 10.70
C ILE A 400 27.77 17.20 10.36
N ARG A 401 28.64 17.36 9.36
CA ARG A 401 29.05 18.68 8.89
C ARG A 401 27.93 19.38 8.12
N ALA A 402 28.06 20.69 7.91
CA ALA A 402 27.15 21.47 7.06
C ALA A 402 26.94 20.87 5.65
N ASP A 403 27.95 20.19 5.10
CA ASP A 403 27.87 19.49 3.80
C ASP A 403 27.08 18.17 3.84
N GLY A 404 26.57 17.76 5.00
CA GLY A 404 25.86 16.49 5.21
C GLY A 404 26.77 15.27 5.36
N ARG A 405 28.10 15.45 5.32
CA ARG A 405 29.06 14.37 5.57
C ARG A 405 28.99 13.93 7.03
N ARG A 406 28.64 12.67 7.25
CA ARG A 406 28.66 12.04 8.58
C ARG A 406 30.04 11.44 8.87
N ILE A 407 30.63 11.87 9.97
CA ILE A 407 31.92 11.41 10.48
C ILE A 407 31.63 10.60 11.75
N ASN A 408 32.01 9.32 11.74
CA ASN A 408 31.82 8.44 12.90
C ASN A 408 33.04 8.51 13.82
N LEU A 409 32.84 8.95 15.06
CA LEU A 409 33.92 9.20 16.02
C LEU A 409 34.67 7.91 16.44
N ALA A 410 34.07 6.73 16.27
CA ALA A 410 34.73 5.46 16.56
C ALA A 410 35.95 5.17 15.67
N TYR A 411 35.98 5.72 14.44
CA TYR A 411 37.03 5.44 13.46
C TYR A 411 37.92 6.66 13.17
N VAL A 412 37.67 7.80 13.81
CA VAL A 412 38.43 9.04 13.58
C VAL A 412 39.71 9.03 14.38
N ARG A 413 40.84 9.04 13.67
CA ARG A 413 42.20 9.13 14.23
C ARG A 413 42.78 10.54 14.24
N SER A 414 42.21 11.48 13.48
CA SER A 414 42.73 12.84 13.33
C SER A 414 42.02 13.80 14.28
N ASP A 415 42.78 14.56 15.07
CA ASP A 415 42.22 15.60 15.96
C ASP A 415 41.67 16.81 15.19
N ALA A 416 42.12 17.04 13.95
CA ALA A 416 41.58 18.11 13.11
C ALA A 416 40.10 17.86 12.72
N ASP A 417 39.72 16.59 12.56
CA ASP A 417 38.33 16.23 12.22
C ASP A 417 37.37 16.28 13.42
N ARG A 418 37.90 16.47 14.63
CA ARG A 418 37.13 16.60 15.88
C ARG A 418 36.78 18.04 16.22
N GLN A 419 37.42 19.01 15.58
CA GLN A 419 37.12 20.42 15.80
C GLN A 419 35.76 20.76 15.20
N LEU A 420 34.89 21.36 16.03
CA LEU A 420 33.52 21.72 15.65
C LEU A 420 33.44 23.14 15.08
N GLU A 421 32.71 23.30 13.99
CA GLU A 421 32.36 24.59 13.42
C GLU A 421 30.91 24.98 13.75
N LEU A 422 30.60 26.28 13.64
CA LEU A 422 29.24 26.76 13.87
C LEU A 422 28.31 26.27 12.75
N GLY A 423 27.22 25.61 13.12
CA GLY A 423 26.26 25.03 12.19
C GLY A 423 26.42 23.52 11.96
N ASP A 424 27.49 22.90 12.45
CA ASP A 424 27.61 21.44 12.50
C ASP A 424 26.54 20.83 13.41
N ARG A 425 26.25 19.54 13.25
CA ARG A 425 25.37 18.79 14.16
C ARG A 425 26.14 17.65 14.80
N VAL A 426 26.11 17.59 16.12
CA VAL A 426 26.73 16.51 16.89
C VAL A 426 25.63 15.56 17.35
N GLU A 427 25.73 14.30 16.97
CA GLU A 427 24.92 13.22 17.53
C GLU A 427 25.51 12.82 18.88
N ARG A 428 25.14 13.58 19.91
CA ARG A 428 25.53 13.30 21.29
C ARG A 428 24.71 12.14 21.86
N HIS A 429 25.27 11.44 22.83
CA HIS A 429 24.52 10.50 23.65
C HIS A 429 23.44 11.25 24.43
N LEU A 430 22.42 10.50 24.86
CA LEU A 430 21.39 11.08 25.68
C LEU A 430 22.00 11.47 27.05
N SER A 431 21.53 12.59 27.61
CA SER A 431 22.05 13.23 28.82
C SER A 431 20.94 13.40 29.86
N SER A 432 21.30 13.55 31.14
CA SER A 432 20.32 13.69 32.22
C SER A 432 19.44 14.91 32.00
N GLY A 433 18.12 14.74 32.14
CA GLY A 433 17.11 15.77 31.93
C GLY A 433 16.55 15.84 30.51
N ASP A 434 17.02 15.02 29.56
CA ASP A 434 16.48 14.97 28.21
C ASP A 434 15.04 14.41 28.20
N LEU A 435 14.16 15.00 27.40
CA LEU A 435 12.77 14.54 27.29
C LEU A 435 12.68 13.30 26.40
N VAL A 436 12.19 12.19 26.97
CA VAL A 436 11.95 10.93 26.29
C VAL A 436 10.48 10.57 26.32
N LEU A 437 10.02 9.90 25.27
CA LEU A 437 8.67 9.36 25.20
C LEU A 437 8.69 7.92 25.72
N PHE A 438 7.99 7.67 26.83
CA PHE A 438 7.81 6.34 27.38
C PHE A 438 6.45 5.77 26.97
N ASN A 439 6.42 4.50 26.58
CA ASN A 439 5.20 3.81 26.16
C ASN A 439 5.14 2.40 26.74
N ARG A 440 3.95 1.97 27.18
CA ARG A 440 3.66 0.58 27.56
C ARG A 440 2.58 0.00 26.63
N GLN A 441 2.97 -1.02 25.85
CA GLN A 441 2.02 -1.75 24.99
C GLN A 441 1.16 -2.72 25.83
N PRO A 442 -0.16 -2.84 25.56
CA PRO A 442 -0.96 -2.14 24.54
C PRO A 442 -1.34 -0.70 24.95
N SER A 443 -1.23 0.24 24.01
CA SER A 443 -1.48 1.66 24.25
C SER A 443 -2.92 2.05 23.91
N LEU A 444 -3.87 1.68 24.77
CA LEU A 444 -5.30 1.98 24.62
C LEU A 444 -5.68 3.40 25.05
N HIS A 445 -4.92 3.96 26.00
CA HIS A 445 -5.19 5.28 26.55
C HIS A 445 -4.11 6.27 26.11
N LYS A 446 -4.47 7.56 26.02
CA LYS A 446 -3.49 8.65 25.79
C LYS A 446 -2.36 8.60 26.82
N MET A 447 -2.69 8.28 28.08
CA MET A 447 -1.74 8.17 29.18
C MET A 447 -0.79 6.97 29.08
N SER A 448 -1.04 6.03 28.17
CA SER A 448 -0.09 4.94 27.88
C SER A 448 1.18 5.45 27.21
N MET A 449 1.16 6.68 26.66
CA MET A 449 2.31 7.36 26.07
C MET A 449 2.52 8.72 26.72
N MET A 450 3.57 8.85 27.53
CA MET A 450 3.87 10.07 28.28
C MET A 450 5.32 10.51 28.09
N GLY A 451 5.56 11.81 28.22
CA GLY A 451 6.90 12.36 28.24
C GLY A 451 7.49 12.31 29.65
N HIS A 452 8.71 11.81 29.78
CA HIS A 452 9.49 11.77 31.02
C HIS A 452 10.86 12.41 30.79
N ARG A 453 11.50 12.91 31.84
CA ARG A 453 12.90 13.32 31.83
C ARG A 453 13.77 12.09 32.05
N GLY A 454 14.55 11.72 31.04
CA GLY A 454 15.50 10.63 31.12
C GLY A 454 16.70 11.03 31.97
N GLY A 455 17.04 10.21 32.96
CA GLY A 455 18.24 10.36 33.78
C GLY A 455 18.98 9.02 33.90
N TRP A 456 20.30 9.05 33.75
CA TRP A 456 21.19 7.88 33.96
C TRP A 456 21.71 7.82 35.38
N ASP A 457 21.66 8.96 36.09
CA ASP A 457 22.29 9.16 37.40
C ASP A 457 21.71 8.23 38.48
N PHE A 458 20.57 7.58 38.19
CA PHE A 458 19.81 6.78 39.15
C PHE A 458 20.04 5.26 39.01
N LEU A 459 20.83 4.81 38.03
CA LEU A 459 21.17 3.38 37.86
C LEU A 459 22.65 3.10 38.08
N ASN A 460 23.33 3.90 38.89
CA ASN A 460 24.47 3.42 39.66
C ASN A 460 23.92 2.91 40.99
N MET A 461 23.30 1.72 40.95
CA MET A 461 23.19 0.95 42.17
C MET A 461 24.59 0.46 42.49
N ASP A 462 25.05 0.85 43.67
CA ASP A 462 26.42 0.80 44.13
C ASP A 462 27.09 -0.56 43.94
N LYS A 463 28.37 -0.49 43.56
CA LYS A 463 29.32 -1.60 43.61
C LYS A 463 29.78 -1.89 45.06
N SER A 464 29.02 -1.48 46.08
CA SER A 464 29.41 -1.54 47.50
C SER A 464 28.51 -2.37 48.41
N ASP A 465 27.56 -3.13 47.87
CA ASP A 465 26.76 -4.10 48.66
C ASP A 465 27.31 -5.54 48.56
N SER A 466 28.62 -5.71 48.37
CA SER A 466 29.31 -7.00 48.39
C SER A 466 30.37 -7.13 49.49
N GLU A 467 30.27 -6.34 50.55
CA GLU A 467 31.13 -6.45 51.73
C GLU A 467 30.26 -6.33 53.00
N ASP A 468 29.47 -7.35 53.29
CA ASP A 468 29.12 -7.71 54.67
C ASP A 468 28.80 -9.20 54.73
N GLU A 469 29.85 -9.98 55.01
CA GLU A 469 29.75 -11.38 55.37
C GLU A 469 29.17 -11.52 56.78
N GLY A 470 28.04 -12.22 56.87
CA GLY A 470 27.58 -12.92 58.07
C GLY A 470 27.57 -14.42 57.80
N GLU A 471 28.61 -15.09 58.27
CA GLU A 471 28.82 -16.53 58.45
C GLU A 471 27.62 -17.48 58.17
N ALA A 472 27.78 -18.38 57.20
CA ALA A 472 27.37 -19.79 57.34
C ALA A 472 27.99 -20.70 56.26
N SER A 473 28.64 -21.76 56.75
CA SER A 473 29.05 -23.01 56.08
C SER A 473 30.14 -22.95 55.01
N SER A 474 31.33 -23.28 55.51
CA SER A 474 32.38 -24.05 54.85
C SER A 474 31.88 -25.14 53.90
N GLU A 475 32.38 -25.17 52.67
CA GLU A 475 33.07 -26.32 52.08
C GLU A 475 33.82 -25.85 50.82
N GLY A 476 35.08 -26.29 50.71
CA GLY A 476 36.13 -25.58 49.99
C GLY A 476 36.28 -25.96 48.52
N PHE A 477 37.09 -25.16 47.81
CA PHE A 477 38.14 -25.56 46.86
C PHE A 477 38.73 -24.29 46.21
N GLN A 478 40.05 -24.14 46.22
CA GLN A 478 40.76 -23.03 45.56
C GLN A 478 40.94 -23.30 44.05
N PRO A 479 41.12 -22.25 43.22
CA PRO A 479 41.09 -22.32 41.77
C PRO A 479 42.47 -22.63 41.17
N SER A 480 42.49 -23.22 39.98
CA SER A 480 43.64 -23.19 39.08
C SER A 480 43.22 -22.56 37.76
N ASP A 481 43.87 -21.44 37.44
CA ASP A 481 43.94 -20.86 36.11
C ASP A 481 44.55 -21.88 35.14
N GLU A 482 43.95 -22.04 33.96
CA GLU A 482 44.65 -22.38 32.73
C GLU A 482 43.77 -22.00 31.54
N ALA A 483 44.33 -21.12 30.70
CA ALA A 483 43.78 -20.70 29.43
C ALA A 483 44.26 -21.67 28.35
N GLU A 484 43.35 -22.20 27.53
CA GLU A 484 43.70 -22.76 26.22
C GLU A 484 42.66 -22.36 25.18
N GLU A 485 43.17 -21.76 24.10
CA GLU A 485 42.53 -21.61 22.79
C GLU A 485 42.48 -22.98 22.12
N GLU A 486 41.33 -23.40 21.58
CA GLU A 486 41.28 -24.30 20.42
C GLU A 486 40.08 -23.94 19.52
N ASP A 487 40.41 -23.48 18.31
CA ASP A 487 39.57 -23.59 17.12
C ASP A 487 39.45 -25.07 16.74
N ASP A 488 38.26 -25.57 16.38
CA ASP A 488 38.09 -26.42 15.19
C ASP A 488 36.63 -26.81 14.88
N GLU A 489 36.47 -27.16 13.61
CA GLU A 489 35.29 -27.25 12.76
C GLU A 489 34.34 -28.43 13.00
N SER A 490 33.12 -28.27 12.43
CA SER A 490 32.16 -29.32 11.99
C SER A 490 31.56 -30.17 13.13
N SER A 491 30.35 -30.72 13.12
CA SER A 491 29.22 -31.04 12.23
C SER A 491 28.09 -31.33 13.25
N ASP A 492 26.78 -31.24 13.02
CA ASP A 492 25.99 -32.00 12.07
C ASP A 492 24.51 -31.78 12.47
N TYR A 493 23.61 -32.10 11.56
CA TYR A 493 22.15 -32.15 11.70
C TYR A 493 21.67 -32.90 12.97
N SER A 494 20.63 -32.39 13.66
CA SER A 494 19.24 -32.89 13.56
C SER A 494 18.31 -32.40 14.69
N SER A 495 17.03 -32.31 14.32
CA SER A 495 15.83 -32.42 15.15
C SER A 495 15.57 -31.39 16.25
N ASP A 496 14.87 -30.31 15.89
CA ASP A 496 13.85 -29.74 16.78
C ASP A 496 12.47 -30.17 16.26
N GLU A 497 11.91 -31.15 16.97
CA GLU A 497 10.49 -31.47 16.95
C GLU A 497 9.74 -30.34 17.69
N ASP A 498 9.21 -29.37 16.94
CA ASP A 498 8.22 -28.46 17.50
C ASP A 498 6.88 -29.19 17.62
N LEU A 499 6.59 -29.60 18.86
CA LEU A 499 5.26 -29.99 19.34
C LEU A 499 4.29 -28.84 19.11
N GLU A 500 3.45 -28.98 18.08
CA GLU A 500 2.26 -28.17 17.87
C GLU A 500 1.29 -28.38 19.04
N SER A 501 1.24 -27.41 19.97
CA SER A 501 0.12 -27.28 20.89
C SER A 501 -1.05 -26.66 20.13
N GLU A 502 -2.06 -27.47 19.86
CA GLU A 502 -3.38 -27.05 19.39
C GLU A 502 -3.99 -26.03 20.36
N GLY A 503 -3.82 -24.75 20.03
CA GLY A 503 -4.61 -23.65 20.56
C GLY A 503 -5.75 -23.40 19.58
N SER A 504 -6.94 -23.84 19.97
CA SER A 504 -8.21 -23.49 19.34
C SER A 504 -8.40 -21.97 19.39
N ASP A 505 -8.04 -21.28 18.31
CA ASP A 505 -8.51 -19.93 18.05
C ASP A 505 -9.89 -20.07 17.38
N ASP A 506 -10.92 -19.76 18.15
CA ASP A 506 -12.28 -19.50 17.68
C ASP A 506 -12.22 -18.30 16.72
N ASP A 507 -11.97 -18.59 15.43
CA ASP A 507 -12.27 -17.67 14.35
C ASP A 507 -13.80 -17.61 14.24
N GLU A 508 -14.37 -16.52 14.74
CA GLU A 508 -15.77 -16.15 14.48
C GLU A 508 -16.01 -16.18 12.96
N ASP A 509 -16.78 -17.17 12.54
CA ASP A 509 -17.35 -17.34 11.21
C ASP A 509 -18.02 -16.04 10.75
N ALA A 510 -17.26 -15.22 10.02
CA ALA A 510 -17.83 -14.30 9.06
C ALA A 510 -18.37 -15.16 7.90
N SER A 511 -19.57 -15.70 8.12
CA SER A 511 -20.43 -16.16 7.06
C SER A 511 -20.63 -14.99 6.11
N GLU A 512 -19.88 -14.98 5.01
CA GLU A 512 -20.28 -14.26 3.80
C GLU A 512 -21.60 -14.91 3.37
N GLU A 513 -22.69 -14.40 3.92
CA GLU A 513 -24.01 -14.59 3.37
C GLU A 513 -23.89 -14.32 1.86
N GLY A 514 -24.24 -15.33 1.08
CA GLY A 514 -24.49 -15.13 -0.33
C GLY A 514 -25.60 -14.10 -0.44
N GLU A 515 -25.23 -12.85 -0.66
CA GLU A 515 -26.13 -11.82 -1.17
C GLU A 515 -26.58 -12.31 -2.55
N GLU A 516 -27.64 -13.11 -2.56
CA GLU A 516 -28.58 -13.10 -3.66
C GLU A 516 -29.01 -11.65 -3.81
N ASP A 517 -28.44 -10.97 -4.82
CA ASP A 517 -28.80 -9.64 -5.31
C ASP A 517 -30.29 -9.68 -5.75
N GLU A 518 -31.21 -9.79 -4.78
CA GLU A 518 -32.62 -9.48 -4.96
C GLU A 518 -32.68 -7.97 -5.21
N GLY A 519 -32.86 -7.61 -6.47
CA GLY A 519 -33.01 -6.21 -6.85
C GLY A 519 -34.13 -5.58 -6.04
N LEU A 520 -33.79 -4.56 -5.25
CA LEU A 520 -34.74 -3.75 -4.49
C LEU A 520 -35.97 -3.42 -5.34
N SER A 521 -37.15 -3.63 -4.77
CA SER A 521 -38.40 -3.30 -5.44
C SER A 521 -38.46 -1.80 -5.73
N TRP A 522 -39.29 -1.40 -6.69
CA TRP A 522 -39.47 0.01 -7.04
C TRP A 522 -39.85 0.88 -5.83
N GLU A 523 -40.57 0.32 -4.86
CA GLU A 523 -41.00 1.03 -3.65
C GLU A 523 -39.82 1.26 -2.69
N GLU A 524 -38.88 0.32 -2.59
CA GLU A 524 -37.71 0.41 -1.72
C GLU A 524 -36.68 1.41 -2.25
N LEU A 525 -36.49 1.47 -3.57
CA LEU A 525 -35.63 2.47 -4.21
C LEU A 525 -36.20 3.89 -4.10
N GLU A 526 -37.52 4.03 -4.08
CA GLU A 526 -38.21 5.30 -3.87
C GLU A 526 -38.13 5.73 -2.39
N GLU A 527 -38.20 4.77 -1.47
CA GLU A 527 -38.05 5.03 -0.03
C GLU A 527 -36.61 5.40 0.35
N GLU A 528 -35.61 4.77 -0.28
CA GLU A 528 -34.19 5.11 -0.13
C GLU A 528 -33.90 6.53 -0.66
N ALA A 529 -34.47 6.89 -1.82
CA ALA A 529 -34.37 8.26 -2.35
C ALA A 529 -35.01 9.30 -1.40
N ARG A 530 -36.15 8.97 -0.78
CA ARG A 530 -36.78 9.81 0.26
C ARG A 530 -35.97 9.86 1.56
N ARG A 531 -35.18 8.84 1.89
CA ARG A 531 -34.27 8.86 3.06
C ARG A 531 -33.07 9.76 2.80
N ASP A 532 -32.46 9.68 1.61
CA ASP A 532 -31.36 10.56 1.20
C ASP A 532 -31.80 12.04 1.14
N ASP A 533 -32.98 12.35 0.61
CA ASP A 533 -33.53 13.72 0.61
C ASP A 533 -33.75 14.26 2.04
N ARG A 534 -34.25 13.41 2.97
CA ARG A 534 -34.41 13.78 4.39
C ARG A 534 -33.09 13.99 5.10
N GLN A 535 -32.06 13.22 4.75
CA GLN A 535 -30.73 13.37 5.34
C GLN A 535 -30.05 14.65 4.83
N ARG A 536 -30.33 15.04 3.59
CA ARG A 536 -29.89 16.32 3.01
C ARG A 536 -30.56 17.53 3.67
N ASP A 537 -31.86 17.48 3.93
CA ASP A 537 -32.57 18.56 4.63
C ASP A 537 -32.02 18.76 6.07
N LEU A 538 -31.52 17.68 6.70
CA LEU A 538 -30.89 17.73 8.02
C LEU A 538 -29.45 18.29 7.97
N GLU A 539 -28.70 18.01 6.91
CA GLU A 539 -27.35 18.56 6.70
C GLU A 539 -27.41 20.05 6.29
N GLU A 540 -28.33 20.44 5.41
CA GLU A 540 -28.55 21.83 5.01
C GLU A 540 -29.15 22.67 6.16
N GLY A 541 -29.97 22.08 7.03
CA GLY A 541 -30.50 22.73 8.24
C GLY A 541 -29.45 23.01 9.32
N ASN A 542 -28.38 22.20 9.40
CA ASN A 542 -27.26 22.45 10.33
C ASN A 542 -26.30 23.55 9.85
N GLU A 543 -26.24 23.85 8.54
CA GLU A 543 -25.42 24.95 8.01
C GLU A 543 -26.06 26.34 8.23
N GLU A 544 -27.39 26.43 8.41
CA GLU A 544 -28.06 27.72 8.68
C GLU A 544 -27.88 28.23 10.11
N ASP A 545 -27.62 27.34 11.09
CA ASP A 545 -27.41 27.71 12.50
C ASP A 545 -25.96 28.16 12.82
N GLU A 546 -25.00 27.98 11.89
CA GLU A 546 -23.60 28.43 12.05
C GLU A 546 -23.31 29.84 11.46
N ARG A 547 -24.32 30.72 11.32
CA ARG A 547 -24.07 32.15 11.02
C ARG A 547 -23.87 32.98 12.30
N PRO A 548 -22.76 33.71 12.46
CA PRO A 548 -22.49 34.46 13.69
C PRO A 548 -23.44 35.65 13.83
N ARG A 549 -24.28 35.64 14.86
CA ARG A 549 -25.15 36.77 15.23
C ARG A 549 -24.30 37.99 15.61
N LYS A 550 -24.29 39.01 14.74
CA LYS A 550 -23.71 40.33 14.99
C LYS A 550 -24.38 40.99 16.21
N ARG A 551 -23.57 41.32 17.21
CA ARG A 551 -23.95 42.25 18.30
C ARG A 551 -24.18 43.64 17.72
N GLY A 552 -25.38 44.18 17.91
CA GLY A 552 -25.74 45.58 17.71
C GLY A 552 -26.66 46.02 18.83
N GLY A 553 -26.25 47.02 19.60
CA GLY A 553 -26.94 47.49 20.80
C GLY A 553 -28.17 48.35 20.54
N GLY A 554 -28.97 48.53 21.58
CA GLY A 554 -30.10 49.48 21.61
C GLY A 554 -31.02 49.15 22.78
N GLY A 555 -31.04 50.02 23.79
CA GLY A 555 -31.64 49.75 25.10
C GLY A 555 -33.16 49.91 25.22
N GLY A 556 -33.63 49.72 26.44
CA GLY A 556 -34.98 50.13 26.86
C GLY A 556 -35.59 49.23 27.95
N GLY A 557 -35.58 49.72 29.19
CA GLY A 557 -36.64 49.52 30.19
C GLY A 557 -36.78 48.16 30.88
N GLY A 558 -36.49 48.12 32.18
CA GLY A 558 -37.12 47.16 33.12
C GLY A 558 -38.60 47.51 33.40
N PRO A 559 -39.27 46.94 34.42
CA PRO A 559 -38.71 46.12 35.50
C PRO A 559 -39.52 44.85 35.90
N ALA A 560 -38.86 44.04 36.75
CA ALA A 560 -39.40 43.26 37.87
C ALA A 560 -40.44 42.13 37.63
N ALA A 561 -40.07 40.88 37.97
CA ALA A 561 -40.54 40.24 39.22
C ALA A 561 -40.14 38.74 39.32
N LYS A 562 -39.70 38.34 40.53
CA LYS A 562 -39.79 37.02 41.20
C LYS A 562 -39.04 35.83 40.56
N ARG A 563 -37.86 35.43 41.06
CA ARG A 563 -37.54 34.61 42.27
C ARG A 563 -38.22 33.22 42.33
N ARG A 564 -37.34 32.21 42.52
CA ARG A 564 -37.55 30.77 42.86
C ARG A 564 -37.79 29.86 41.64
N ARG A 565 -37.10 28.75 41.46
CA ARG A 565 -36.39 27.87 42.39
C ARG A 565 -35.23 27.18 41.69
#